data_AF-A0A918J5Q2-F1
#
_entry.id   AF-A0A918J5Q2-F1
#
_cell.length_a   1.000
_cell.length_b   1.000
_cell.length_c   1.000
_cell.angle_alpha   90.00
_cell.angle_beta   90.00
_cell.angle_gamma   90.00
#
_symmetry.space_group_name_H-M   'P 1'
#
loop_
_entity.id
_entity.type
_entity.pdbx_description
1 polymer ?
#
loop_
_entity_poly.entity_id
_entity_poly.type
_entity_poly.pdbx_seq_one_letter_code
_entity_poly.pdbx_strand_id
1 'polypeptide(L)'
;MINELFEFYKKELTFSSLVTKDNRKISNLILFVGGILLITFWYLFITHNQFLWTVGGILVVVISFYLLIYLNGKTVKNKFPEMYISTFKWSSNKFNDLFLEKLGEKIKNESELNLDLIQKQIKEKENKEKTSSVIIFTLFGALFIPLWSTYIAALMDTYKENSQIMTFNFLSITFLIFIISFFGYMFLDIRDNLLSDFQKWNKLNNLITEYRIRKNRSET
;
A
#
# COMPACT_ATOMS: atom_id res chain seq x y z
N MET A 1 -22.04 2.69 -16.52
CA MET A 1 -21.67 3.94 -15.82
C MET A 1 -20.87 3.72 -14.54
N ILE A 2 -21.42 3.27 -13.39
CA ILE A 2 -20.65 3.24 -12.13
C ILE A 2 -19.42 2.32 -12.15
N ASN A 3 -19.54 1.13 -12.77
CA ASN A 3 -18.42 0.22 -12.92
C ASN A 3 -17.34 0.81 -13.87
N GLU A 4 -17.76 1.55 -14.90
CA GLU A 4 -16.84 2.24 -15.82
C GLU A 4 -16.13 3.39 -15.12
N LEU A 5 -16.83 4.13 -14.26
CA LEU A 5 -16.24 5.19 -13.43
C LEU A 5 -15.24 4.62 -12.42
N PHE A 6 -15.54 3.45 -11.86
CA PHE A 6 -14.64 2.75 -10.96
C PHE A 6 -13.39 2.19 -11.66
N GLU A 7 -13.56 1.63 -12.85
CA GLU A 7 -12.44 1.20 -13.70
C GLU A 7 -11.59 2.38 -14.16
N PHE A 8 -12.23 3.51 -14.49
CA PHE A 8 -11.53 4.76 -14.79
C PHE A 8 -10.71 5.23 -13.59
N TYR A 9 -11.31 5.24 -12.40
CA TYR A 9 -10.60 5.57 -11.16
C TYR A 9 -9.36 4.69 -10.96
N LYS A 10 -9.50 3.36 -11.10
CA LYS A 10 -8.38 2.42 -10.96
C LYS A 10 -7.25 2.66 -11.96
N LYS A 11 -7.58 3.11 -13.18
CA LYS A 11 -6.62 3.24 -14.29
C LYS A 11 -5.99 4.62 -14.41
N GLU A 12 -6.69 5.67 -13.99
CA GLU A 12 -6.33 7.05 -14.32
C GLU A 12 -6.23 7.98 -13.11
N LEU A 13 -6.87 7.63 -11.99
CA LEU A 13 -7.01 8.50 -10.81
C LEU A 13 -6.24 7.99 -9.58
N THR A 14 -5.26 7.11 -9.79
CA THR A 14 -4.38 6.63 -8.71
C THR A 14 -2.92 6.88 -9.05
N PHE A 15 -2.12 7.23 -8.03
CA PHE A 15 -0.69 7.44 -8.23
C PHE A 15 0.00 6.16 -8.74
N SER A 16 -0.41 5.02 -8.20
CA SER A 16 0.03 3.70 -8.67
C SER A 16 -0.17 3.53 -10.19
N SER A 17 -1.33 3.92 -10.70
CA SER A 17 -1.65 3.80 -12.12
C SER A 17 -0.84 4.74 -13.03
N LEU A 18 -0.55 5.95 -12.56
CA LEU A 18 0.15 6.98 -13.34
C LEU A 18 1.68 6.88 -13.26
N VAL A 19 2.22 6.39 -12.14
CA VAL A 19 3.66 6.45 -11.84
C VAL A 19 4.21 5.04 -11.61
N THR A 20 3.65 4.30 -10.65
CA THR A 20 4.20 2.99 -10.23
C THR A 20 4.07 1.92 -11.32
N LYS A 21 3.06 2.03 -12.20
CA LYS A 21 2.84 1.12 -13.33
C LYS A 21 4.04 1.05 -14.28
N ASP A 22 4.70 2.17 -14.55
CA ASP A 22 5.83 2.22 -15.49
C ASP A 22 7.06 1.49 -14.94
N ASN A 23 7.23 1.52 -13.63
CA ASN A 23 8.35 0.88 -12.95
C ASN A 23 8.02 -0.54 -12.49
N ARG A 24 6.80 -1.03 -12.69
CA ARG A 24 6.28 -2.28 -12.08
C ARG A 24 7.21 -3.47 -12.23
N LYS A 25 7.80 -3.67 -13.41
CA LYS A 25 8.74 -4.79 -13.64
C LYS A 25 10.00 -4.67 -12.78
N ILE A 26 10.59 -3.48 -12.73
CA ILE A 26 11.81 -3.20 -11.97
C ILE A 26 11.51 -3.22 -10.46
N SER A 27 10.39 -2.63 -10.04
CA SER A 27 9.94 -2.67 -8.65
C SER A 27 9.71 -4.10 -8.16
N ASN A 28 9.08 -4.95 -8.98
CA ASN A 28 8.92 -6.36 -8.66
C ASN A 28 10.25 -7.10 -8.56
N LEU A 29 11.21 -6.79 -9.45
CA LEU A 29 12.55 -7.38 -9.39
C LEU A 29 13.29 -6.96 -8.11
N ILE A 30 13.24 -5.69 -7.73
CA ILE A 30 13.83 -5.19 -6.47
C ILE A 30 13.24 -5.93 -5.28
N LEU A 31 11.91 -6.08 -5.22
CA LEU A 31 11.24 -6.80 -4.15
C LEU A 31 11.59 -8.29 -4.14
N PHE A 32 11.69 -8.92 -5.31
CA PHE A 32 12.07 -10.33 -5.42
C PHE A 32 13.50 -10.59 -4.96
N VAL A 33 14.46 -9.80 -5.46
CA VAL A 33 15.87 -9.87 -5.05
C VAL A 33 16.02 -9.52 -3.56
N GLY A 34 15.35 -8.47 -3.10
CA GLY A 34 15.32 -8.09 -1.68
C GLY A 34 14.76 -9.20 -0.80
N GLY A 35 13.72 -9.90 -1.25
CA GLY A 35 13.16 -11.07 -0.55
C GLY A 35 14.13 -12.25 -0.45
N ILE A 36 14.80 -12.60 -1.56
CA ILE A 36 15.83 -13.66 -1.56
C ILE A 36 16.97 -13.30 -0.60
N LEU A 37 17.46 -12.07 -0.67
CA LEU A 37 18.53 -11.60 0.22
C LEU A 37 18.08 -11.61 1.68
N LEU A 38 16.86 -11.17 1.98
CA LEU A 38 16.32 -11.22 3.34
C LEU A 38 16.25 -12.65 3.89
N ILE A 39 15.78 -13.61 3.08
CA ILE A 39 15.79 -15.05 3.44
C ILE A 39 17.22 -15.55 3.66
N THR A 40 18.17 -15.12 2.82
CA THR A 40 19.58 -15.50 2.94
C THR A 40 20.19 -14.96 4.24
N PHE A 41 19.98 -13.68 4.55
CA PHE A 41 20.43 -13.07 5.81
C PHE A 41 19.77 -13.73 7.02
N TRP A 42 18.49 -14.10 6.92
CA TRP A 42 17.79 -14.85 7.95
C TRP A 42 18.40 -16.24 8.18
N TYR A 43 18.68 -16.97 7.10
CA TYR A 43 19.34 -18.27 7.16
C TYR A 43 20.75 -18.21 7.76
N LEU A 44 21.55 -17.22 7.35
CA LEU A 44 22.89 -16.98 7.89
C LEU A 44 22.84 -16.60 9.36
N PHE A 45 21.84 -15.79 9.75
CA PHE A 45 21.59 -15.47 11.15
C PHE A 45 21.30 -16.75 11.97
N ILE A 46 20.40 -17.62 11.52
CA ILE A 46 20.09 -18.89 12.21
C ILE A 46 21.32 -19.81 12.29
N THR A 47 22.07 -19.93 11.19
CA THR A 47 23.15 -20.92 11.06
C THR A 47 24.41 -20.50 11.83
N HIS A 48 24.71 -19.21 11.88
CA HIS A 48 25.94 -18.69 12.49
C HIS A 48 25.70 -17.95 13.82
N ASN A 49 24.46 -17.68 14.19
CA ASN A 49 24.06 -16.97 15.42
C ASN A 49 24.78 -15.62 15.61
N GLN A 50 25.03 -14.89 14.52
CA GLN A 50 25.69 -13.58 14.55
C GLN A 50 24.71 -12.45 14.26
N PHE A 51 24.65 -11.46 15.16
CA PHE A 51 23.79 -10.28 15.07
C PHE A 51 23.94 -9.49 13.77
N LEU A 52 25.17 -9.45 13.22
CA LEU A 52 25.49 -8.71 12.01
C LEU A 52 24.64 -9.12 10.81
N TRP A 53 24.21 -10.39 10.74
CA TRP A 53 23.33 -10.87 9.68
C TRP A 53 21.92 -10.27 9.75
N THR A 54 21.40 -10.04 10.96
CA THR A 54 20.13 -9.33 11.17
C THR A 54 20.24 -7.88 10.69
N VAL A 55 21.34 -7.20 11.01
CA VAL A 55 21.61 -5.83 10.51
C VAL A 55 21.68 -5.81 8.98
N GLY A 56 22.32 -6.81 8.37
CA GLY A 56 22.36 -6.99 6.91
C GLY A 56 20.95 -7.14 6.30
N GLY A 57 20.09 -7.96 6.90
CA GLY A 57 18.69 -8.10 6.47
C GLY A 57 17.91 -6.78 6.55
N ILE A 58 18.10 -6.01 7.62
CA ILE A 58 17.49 -4.67 7.77
C ILE A 58 17.99 -3.73 6.67
N LEU A 59 19.29 -3.73 6.39
CA LEU A 59 19.87 -2.88 5.34
C LEU A 59 19.32 -3.22 3.96
N VAL A 60 19.16 -4.51 3.63
CA VAL A 60 18.54 -4.94 2.35
C VAL A 60 17.15 -4.35 2.20
N VAL A 61 16.37 -4.39 3.26
CA VAL A 61 14.99 -3.89 3.31
C VAL A 61 14.96 -2.37 3.14
N VAL A 62 15.82 -1.64 3.86
CA VAL A 62 15.95 -0.18 3.74
C VAL A 62 16.40 0.22 2.32
N ILE A 63 17.42 -0.44 1.76
CA ILE A 63 17.93 -0.16 0.41
C ILE A 63 16.85 -0.43 -0.64
N SER A 64 16.15 -1.56 -0.54
CA SER A 64 15.05 -1.91 -1.46
C SER A 64 13.98 -0.81 -1.47
N PHE A 65 13.66 -0.27 -0.29
CA PHE A 65 12.71 0.83 -0.15
C PHE A 65 13.20 2.13 -0.81
N TYR A 66 14.43 2.54 -0.53
CA TYR A 66 15.00 3.74 -1.13
C TYR A 66 15.07 3.65 -2.66
N LEU A 67 15.38 2.46 -3.20
CA LEU A 67 15.36 2.21 -4.64
C LEU A 67 13.95 2.36 -5.24
N LEU A 68 12.91 1.87 -4.56
CA LEU A 68 11.52 2.03 -5.01
C LEU A 68 11.09 3.50 -5.04
N ILE A 69 11.37 4.25 -3.96
CA ILE A 69 11.05 5.69 -3.95
C ILE A 69 11.84 6.43 -5.03
N TYR A 70 13.13 6.10 -5.18
CA TYR A 70 13.97 6.70 -6.21
C TYR A 70 13.39 6.48 -7.62
N LEU A 71 12.93 5.27 -7.93
CA LEU A 71 12.29 4.95 -9.21
C LEU A 71 11.01 5.77 -9.41
N ASN A 72 10.15 5.85 -8.40
CA ASN A 72 8.92 6.65 -8.48
C ASN A 72 9.25 8.14 -8.66
N GLY A 73 10.19 8.68 -7.91
CA GLY A 73 10.65 10.07 -8.04
C GLY A 73 11.23 10.38 -9.42
N LYS A 74 11.98 9.44 -10.01
CA LYS A 74 12.48 9.56 -11.39
C LYS A 74 11.34 9.59 -12.41
N THR A 75 10.32 8.75 -12.23
CA THR A 75 9.14 8.73 -13.11
C THR A 75 8.33 10.02 -12.98
N VAL A 76 8.11 10.52 -11.75
CA VAL A 76 7.45 11.82 -11.53
C VAL A 76 8.25 12.93 -12.19
N LYS A 77 9.58 12.98 -12.01
CA LYS A 77 10.44 14.00 -12.64
C LYS A 77 10.31 14.01 -14.16
N ASN A 78 10.19 12.84 -14.79
CA ASN A 78 10.16 12.71 -16.24
C ASN A 78 8.78 12.94 -16.85
N LYS A 79 7.70 12.47 -16.21
CA LYS A 79 6.33 12.52 -16.76
C LYS A 79 5.48 13.66 -16.23
N PHE A 80 5.75 14.11 -15.00
CA PHE A 80 4.98 15.13 -14.27
C PHE A 80 5.93 16.13 -13.60
N PRO A 81 6.80 16.82 -14.37
CA PRO A 81 7.84 17.69 -13.82
C PRO A 81 7.29 18.80 -12.93
N GLU A 82 6.09 19.30 -13.22
CA GLU A 82 5.37 20.29 -12.40
C GLU A 82 4.99 19.77 -11.00
N MET A 83 4.89 18.45 -10.82
CA MET A 83 4.56 17.79 -9.55
C MET A 83 5.81 17.40 -8.75
N TYR A 84 6.98 17.45 -9.38
CA TYR A 84 8.25 17.06 -8.77
C TYR A 84 8.79 18.16 -7.84
N ILE A 85 9.21 17.77 -6.63
CA ILE A 85 9.91 18.66 -5.68
C ILE A 85 11.35 18.17 -5.50
N SER A 86 11.52 16.86 -5.25
CA SER A 86 12.83 16.21 -5.15
C SER A 86 12.69 14.71 -5.44
N THR A 87 13.80 13.98 -5.51
CA THR A 87 13.81 12.54 -5.80
C THR A 87 12.98 11.72 -4.81
N PHE A 88 12.82 12.20 -3.58
CA PHE A 88 12.05 11.51 -2.53
C PHE A 88 10.78 12.26 -2.13
N LYS A 89 10.42 13.34 -2.83
CA LYS A 89 9.27 14.17 -2.48
C LYS A 89 8.58 14.74 -3.72
N TRP A 90 7.26 14.63 -3.75
CA TRP A 90 6.40 15.17 -4.80
C TRP A 90 5.18 15.86 -4.18
N SER A 91 4.52 16.72 -4.96
CA SER A 91 3.35 17.45 -4.50
C SER A 91 2.08 16.61 -4.60
N SER A 92 1.62 16.06 -3.48
CA SER A 92 0.35 15.33 -3.41
C SER A 92 -0.85 16.20 -3.81
N ASN A 93 -0.81 17.50 -3.52
CA ASN A 93 -1.90 18.43 -3.87
C ASN A 93 -2.02 18.57 -5.38
N LYS A 94 -0.90 18.70 -6.11
CA LYS A 94 -0.91 18.81 -7.58
C LYS A 94 -1.41 17.53 -8.25
N PHE A 95 -1.08 16.36 -7.69
CA PHE A 95 -1.67 15.10 -8.15
C PHE A 95 -3.18 15.06 -7.89
N ASN A 96 -3.64 15.52 -6.73
CA ASN A 96 -5.08 15.61 -6.43
C ASN A 96 -5.80 16.54 -7.40
N ASP A 97 -5.21 17.70 -7.71
CA ASP A 97 -5.75 18.65 -8.68
C ASP A 97 -5.87 18.02 -10.08
N LEU A 98 -4.83 17.31 -10.54
CA LEU A 98 -4.89 16.55 -11.80
C LEU A 98 -5.99 15.48 -11.79
N PHE A 99 -6.16 14.76 -10.67
CA PHE A 99 -7.21 13.75 -10.55
C PHE A 99 -8.61 14.38 -10.62
N LEU A 100 -8.81 15.53 -9.99
CA LEU A 100 -10.07 16.27 -10.03
C LEU A 100 -10.37 16.82 -11.42
N GLU A 101 -9.36 17.29 -12.14
CA GLU A 101 -9.50 17.74 -13.53
C GLU A 101 -9.95 16.58 -14.43
N LYS A 102 -9.21 15.46 -14.42
CA LYS A 102 -9.57 14.25 -15.19
C LYS A 102 -10.94 13.69 -14.82
N LEU A 103 -11.28 13.69 -13.53
CA LEU A 103 -12.60 13.26 -13.06
C LEU A 103 -13.68 14.21 -13.58
N GLY A 104 -13.46 15.52 -13.47
CA GLY A 104 -14.36 16.56 -13.93
C GLY A 104 -14.67 16.45 -15.41
N GLU A 105 -13.66 16.21 -16.25
CA GLU A 105 -13.87 15.94 -17.69
C GLU A 105 -14.76 14.72 -17.93
N LYS A 106 -14.56 13.65 -17.15
CA LYS A 106 -15.32 12.40 -17.29
C LYS A 106 -16.79 12.53 -16.89
N ILE A 107 -17.11 13.40 -15.93
CA ILE A 107 -18.47 13.58 -15.38
C ILE A 107 -19.08 14.94 -15.75
N LYS A 108 -18.45 15.72 -16.64
CA LYS A 108 -18.82 17.10 -16.98
C LYS A 108 -20.28 17.27 -17.39
N ASN A 109 -20.82 16.26 -18.08
CA ASN A 109 -22.19 16.28 -18.63
C ASN A 109 -23.21 15.62 -17.70
N GLU A 110 -22.81 15.15 -16.52
CA GLU A 110 -23.72 14.56 -15.56
C GLU A 110 -24.49 15.65 -14.80
N SER A 111 -25.80 15.47 -14.68
CA SER A 111 -26.63 16.35 -13.85
C SER A 111 -26.32 16.15 -12.37
N GLU A 112 -26.58 17.15 -11.52
CA GLU A 112 -26.41 17.00 -10.05
C GLU A 112 -27.22 15.83 -9.50
N LEU A 113 -28.42 15.59 -10.04
CA LEU A 113 -29.25 14.45 -9.67
C LEU A 113 -28.61 13.11 -10.05
N ASN A 114 -27.97 13.02 -11.22
CA ASN A 114 -27.20 11.84 -11.60
C ASN A 114 -25.97 11.64 -10.69
N LEU A 115 -25.28 12.72 -10.33
CA LEU A 115 -24.14 12.65 -9.41
C LEU A 115 -24.56 12.15 -8.03
N ASP A 116 -25.70 12.60 -7.50
CA ASP A 116 -26.25 12.08 -6.24
C ASP A 116 -26.58 10.59 -6.31
N LEU A 117 -27.19 10.14 -7.43
CA LEU A 117 -27.45 8.72 -7.68
C LEU A 117 -26.15 7.91 -7.75
N ILE A 118 -25.12 8.42 -8.42
CA ILE A 118 -23.79 7.80 -8.49
C ILE A 118 -23.20 7.67 -7.09
N GLN A 119 -23.19 8.74 -6.29
CA GLN A 119 -22.61 8.71 -4.94
C GLN A 119 -23.36 7.74 -4.01
N LYS A 120 -24.70 7.67 -4.14
CA LYS A 120 -25.51 6.69 -3.40
C LYS A 120 -25.14 5.26 -3.77
N GLN A 121 -25.04 4.96 -5.06
CA GLN A 121 -24.64 3.64 -5.54
C GLN A 121 -23.19 3.28 -5.14
N ILE A 122 -22.27 4.26 -5.10
CA ILE A 122 -20.91 4.05 -4.60
C ILE A 122 -20.94 3.64 -3.13
N LYS A 123 -21.72 4.33 -2.28
CA LYS A 123 -21.87 3.98 -0.86
C LYS A 123 -22.46 2.57 -0.65
N GLU A 124 -23.43 2.17 -1.47
CA GLU A 124 -23.99 0.83 -1.42
C GLU A 124 -22.94 -0.25 -1.75
N LYS A 125 -22.11 -0.01 -2.79
CA LYS A 125 -20.99 -0.90 -3.15
C LYS A 125 -19.91 -0.92 -2.09
N GLU A 126 -19.55 0.24 -1.55
CA GLU A 126 -18.60 0.39 -0.46
C GLU A 126 -19.03 -0.47 0.75
N ASN A 127 -20.28 -0.35 1.20
CA ASN A 127 -20.79 -1.11 2.35
C ASN A 127 -20.77 -2.63 2.11
N LYS A 128 -21.02 -3.07 0.88
CA LYS A 128 -20.92 -4.50 0.52
C LYS A 128 -19.49 -5.00 0.64
N GLU A 129 -18.52 -4.27 0.10
CA GLU A 129 -17.10 -4.64 0.13
C GLU A 129 -16.47 -4.53 1.52
N LYS A 130 -16.98 -3.61 2.36
CA LYS A 130 -16.59 -3.48 3.77
C LYS A 130 -16.82 -4.79 4.52
N THR A 131 -18.00 -5.39 4.34
CA THR A 131 -18.38 -6.64 5.00
C THR A 131 -17.44 -7.77 4.59
N SER A 132 -17.18 -7.93 3.29
CA SER A 132 -16.23 -8.93 2.77
C SER A 132 -14.83 -8.75 3.36
N SER A 133 -14.37 -7.51 3.47
CA SER A 133 -13.04 -7.19 4.00
C SER A 133 -12.94 -7.54 5.49
N VAL A 134 -13.95 -7.17 6.29
CA VAL A 134 -14.01 -7.49 7.72
C VAL A 134 -13.99 -9.00 7.95
N ILE A 135 -14.75 -9.76 7.14
CA ILE A 135 -14.75 -11.23 7.20
C ILE A 135 -13.35 -11.79 6.92
N ILE A 136 -12.66 -11.32 5.88
CA ILE A 136 -11.31 -11.77 5.54
C ILE A 136 -10.33 -11.48 6.68
N PHE A 137 -10.33 -10.27 7.24
CA PHE A 137 -9.44 -9.93 8.36
C PHE A 137 -9.75 -10.75 9.61
N THR A 138 -11.02 -11.02 9.87
CA THR A 138 -11.45 -11.84 11.02
C THR A 138 -11.01 -13.28 10.85
N LEU A 139 -11.18 -13.87 9.65
CA LEU A 139 -10.70 -15.21 9.32
C LEU A 139 -9.18 -15.29 9.39
N PHE A 140 -8.48 -14.28 8.86
CA PHE A 140 -7.03 -14.20 8.95
C PHE A 140 -6.57 -14.15 10.40
N GLY A 141 -7.15 -13.29 11.24
CA GLY A 141 -6.83 -13.24 12.66
C GLY A 141 -7.13 -14.56 13.39
N ALA A 142 -8.29 -15.15 13.13
CA ALA A 142 -8.73 -16.41 13.73
C ALA A 142 -7.83 -17.60 13.36
N LEU A 143 -7.23 -17.61 12.18
CA LEU A 143 -6.29 -18.65 11.74
C LEU A 143 -4.85 -18.34 12.14
N PHE A 144 -4.44 -17.08 11.99
CA PHE A 144 -3.08 -16.64 12.25
C PHE A 144 -2.73 -16.71 13.73
N ILE A 145 -3.61 -16.24 14.62
CA ILE A 145 -3.32 -16.19 16.07
C ILE A 145 -3.05 -17.59 16.65
N PRO A 146 -3.87 -18.63 16.39
CA PRO A 146 -3.58 -19.98 16.87
C PRO A 146 -2.34 -20.59 16.24
N LEU A 147 -2.14 -20.46 14.92
CA LEU A 147 -0.94 -20.95 14.24
C LEU A 147 0.32 -20.31 14.81
N TRP A 148 0.27 -19.00 15.04
CA TRP A 148 1.36 -18.23 15.63
C TRP A 148 1.65 -18.63 17.06
N SER A 149 0.61 -18.83 17.87
CA SER A 149 0.73 -19.33 19.24
C SER A 149 1.37 -20.72 19.28
N THR A 150 0.95 -21.62 18.39
CA THR A 150 1.50 -22.99 18.29
C THR A 150 2.98 -22.95 17.88
N TYR A 151 3.34 -22.05 16.95
CA TYR A 151 4.72 -21.82 16.55
C TYR A 151 5.58 -21.26 17.69
N ILE A 152 5.08 -20.28 18.45
CA ILE A 152 5.77 -19.75 19.64
C ILE A 152 5.94 -20.85 20.69
N ALA A 153 4.92 -21.66 20.94
CA ALA A 153 4.99 -22.75 21.91
C ALA A 153 6.07 -23.79 21.50
N ALA A 154 6.09 -24.19 20.23
CA ALA A 154 7.10 -25.09 19.69
C ALA A 154 8.52 -24.50 19.77
N LEU A 155 8.67 -23.20 19.49
CA LEU A 155 9.92 -22.47 19.70
C LEU A 155 10.35 -22.50 21.18
N MET A 156 9.45 -22.19 22.10
CA MET A 156 9.75 -22.18 23.54
C MET A 156 10.20 -23.55 24.05
N ASP A 157 9.57 -24.62 23.58
CA ASP A 157 9.96 -25.98 23.98
C ASP A 157 11.32 -26.41 23.38
N THR A 158 11.63 -25.97 22.16
CA THR A 158 12.90 -26.31 21.48
C THR A 158 14.11 -25.60 22.09
N TYR A 159 13.92 -24.42 22.70
CA TYR A 159 15.02 -23.56 23.19
C TYR A 159 15.08 -23.44 24.72
N LYS A 160 14.48 -24.39 25.46
CA LYS A 160 14.42 -24.43 26.93
C LYS A 160 15.78 -24.26 27.65
N GLU A 161 16.90 -24.62 27.00
CA GLU A 161 18.25 -24.57 27.61
C GLU A 161 19.04 -23.29 27.30
N ASN A 162 18.61 -22.42 26.36
CA ASN A 162 19.40 -21.24 25.99
C ASN A 162 18.52 -19.99 25.75
N SER A 163 18.12 -19.36 26.85
CA SER A 163 17.18 -18.23 26.89
C SER A 163 17.60 -17.03 26.05
N GLN A 164 18.91 -16.80 25.87
CA GLN A 164 19.43 -15.71 25.03
C GLN A 164 19.07 -15.90 23.56
N ILE A 165 19.20 -17.12 23.02
CA ILE A 165 18.87 -17.43 21.62
C ILE A 165 17.36 -17.35 21.40
N MET A 166 16.56 -17.75 22.39
CA MET A 166 15.09 -17.65 22.35
C MET A 166 14.61 -16.19 22.30
N THR A 167 15.08 -15.35 23.22
CA THR A 167 14.77 -13.92 23.25
C THR A 167 15.20 -13.23 21.96
N PHE A 168 16.34 -13.65 21.41
CA PHE A 168 16.89 -13.08 20.19
C PHE A 168 16.09 -13.46 18.93
N ASN A 169 15.70 -14.74 18.77
CA ASN A 169 14.83 -15.18 17.68
C ASN A 169 13.44 -14.53 17.77
N PHE A 170 12.88 -14.43 18.97
CA PHE A 170 11.60 -13.76 19.20
C PHE A 170 11.65 -12.27 18.84
N LEU A 171 12.70 -11.57 19.27
CA LEU A 171 12.95 -10.17 18.88
C LEU A 171 13.12 -10.02 17.38
N SER A 172 13.87 -10.92 16.74
CA SER A 172 14.16 -10.85 15.31
C SER A 172 12.90 -11.10 14.46
N ILE A 173 12.04 -12.02 14.88
CA ILE A 173 10.74 -12.27 14.25
C ILE A 173 9.76 -11.12 14.52
N THR A 174 9.73 -10.61 15.74
CA THR A 174 8.89 -9.45 16.10
C THR A 174 9.33 -8.22 15.32
N PHE A 175 10.64 -8.03 15.14
CA PHE A 175 11.21 -6.97 14.31
C PHE A 175 10.91 -7.19 12.83
N LEU A 176 10.95 -8.43 12.31
CA LEU A 176 10.52 -8.78 10.96
C LEU A 176 9.02 -8.45 10.75
N ILE A 177 8.17 -8.76 11.73
CA ILE A 177 6.74 -8.43 11.73
C ILE A 177 6.54 -6.92 11.79
N PHE A 178 7.28 -6.20 12.63
CA PHE A 178 7.25 -4.73 12.68
C PHE A 178 7.74 -4.11 11.39
N ILE A 179 8.77 -4.67 10.76
CA ILE A 179 9.22 -4.31 9.42
C ILE A 179 8.06 -4.51 8.46
N ILE A 180 7.50 -5.71 8.32
CA ILE A 180 6.39 -6.01 7.40
C ILE A 180 5.17 -5.12 7.67
N SER A 181 4.87 -4.83 8.94
CA SER A 181 3.75 -3.97 9.37
C SER A 181 4.02 -2.48 9.14
N PHE A 182 5.26 -2.01 9.33
CA PHE A 182 5.72 -0.66 9.03
C PHE A 182 5.78 -0.43 7.52
N PHE A 183 6.20 -1.45 6.75
CA PHE A 183 5.99 -1.52 5.30
C PHE A 183 4.50 -1.37 4.99
N GLY A 184 3.62 -2.13 5.67
CA GLY A 184 2.16 -2.00 5.62
C GLY A 184 1.63 -0.58 5.86
N TYR A 185 2.21 0.15 6.82
CA TYR A 185 1.78 1.51 7.21
C TYR A 185 2.32 2.61 6.27
N MET A 186 3.55 2.47 5.77
CA MET A 186 4.17 3.37 4.78
C MET A 186 3.76 3.07 3.33
N PHE A 187 3.04 1.96 3.11
CA PHE A 187 2.42 1.56 1.85
C PHE A 187 1.22 2.44 1.47
N LEU A 188 1.38 3.77 1.44
CA LEU A 188 0.41 4.65 0.76
C LEU A 188 0.35 4.37 -0.76
N ASP A 189 1.34 3.68 -1.32
CA ASP A 189 1.44 3.27 -2.73
C ASP A 189 0.93 1.85 -3.02
N ILE A 190 1.15 0.90 -2.09
CA ILE A 190 0.45 -0.40 -2.16
C ILE A 190 -0.97 -0.26 -1.64
N ARG A 191 -1.34 0.77 -0.86
CA ARG A 191 -2.75 1.13 -0.62
C ARG A 191 -3.52 1.07 -1.94
N ASP A 192 -3.03 1.75 -2.97
CA ASP A 192 -3.79 1.83 -4.22
C ASP A 192 -3.92 0.46 -4.95
N ASN A 193 -3.12 -0.55 -4.60
CA ASN A 193 -3.13 -1.89 -5.19
C ASN A 193 -3.66 -3.03 -4.28
N LEU A 194 -3.35 -3.05 -2.97
CA LEU A 194 -3.81 -4.02 -1.96
C LEU A 194 -5.06 -3.58 -1.21
N LEU A 195 -5.47 -2.30 -1.26
CA LEU A 195 -6.74 -1.94 -0.65
C LEU A 195 -7.87 -2.62 -1.39
N SER A 196 -8.61 -3.39 -0.61
CA SER A 196 -9.99 -3.78 -0.87
C SER A 196 -10.71 -2.73 -1.68
N ASP A 197 -11.50 -3.18 -2.66
CA ASP A 197 -12.33 -2.33 -3.48
C ASP A 197 -13.15 -1.33 -2.63
N PHE A 198 -13.45 -1.66 -1.36
CA PHE A 198 -13.96 -0.74 -0.33
C PHE A 198 -13.27 0.63 -0.29
N GLN A 199 -11.95 0.70 -0.08
CA GLN A 199 -11.30 2.01 0.07
C GLN A 199 -11.19 2.75 -1.26
N LYS A 200 -11.16 2.03 -2.38
CA LYS A 200 -11.20 2.64 -3.73
C LYS A 200 -12.55 3.30 -3.98
N TRP A 201 -13.64 2.64 -3.57
CA TRP A 201 -14.99 3.23 -3.62
C TRP A 201 -15.09 4.48 -2.76
N ASN A 202 -14.60 4.43 -1.52
CA ASN A 202 -14.62 5.58 -0.61
C ASN A 202 -13.81 6.77 -1.18
N LYS A 203 -12.58 6.52 -1.67
CA LYS A 203 -11.75 7.58 -2.30
C LYS A 203 -12.40 8.18 -3.54
N LEU A 204 -13.02 7.37 -4.40
CA LEU A 204 -13.77 7.87 -5.56
C LEU A 204 -14.94 8.76 -5.12
N ASN A 205 -15.68 8.36 -4.08
CA ASN A 205 -16.76 9.18 -3.53
C ASN A 205 -16.25 10.54 -2.98
N ASN A 206 -15.08 10.54 -2.33
CA ASN A 206 -14.46 11.77 -1.84
C ASN A 206 -14.01 12.69 -2.98
N LEU A 207 -13.44 12.15 -4.06
CA LEU A 207 -13.07 12.94 -5.23
C LEU A 207 -14.30 13.56 -5.91
N ILE A 208 -15.41 12.83 -6.03
CA ILE A 208 -16.66 13.39 -6.57
C ILE A 208 -17.18 14.51 -5.66
N THR A 209 -17.12 14.33 -4.35
CA THR A 209 -17.54 15.35 -3.39
C THR A 209 -16.67 16.61 -3.51
N GLU A 210 -15.35 16.46 -3.58
CA GLU A 210 -14.42 17.58 -3.73
C GLU A 210 -14.62 18.31 -5.07
N TYR A 211 -14.86 17.58 -6.16
CA TYR A 211 -15.20 18.16 -7.46
C TYR A 211 -16.46 19.04 -7.38
N ARG A 212 -17.54 18.54 -6.77
CA ARG A 212 -18.80 19.30 -6.60
C ARG A 212 -18.59 20.59 -5.79
N ILE A 213 -17.79 20.52 -4.71
CA ILE A 213 -17.46 21.69 -3.90
C ILE A 213 -16.71 22.74 -4.71
N ARG A 214 -15.74 22.32 -5.55
CA ARG A 214 -14.98 23.25 -6.40
C ARG A 214 -15.83 23.87 -7.50
N LYS A 215 -16.69 23.08 -8.16
CA LYS A 215 -17.64 23.56 -9.17
C LYS A 215 -18.57 24.65 -8.61
N ASN A 216 -19.17 24.40 -7.45
CA ASN A 216 -20.07 25.36 -6.81
C ASN A 216 -19.37 26.67 -6.42
N ARG A 217 -18.07 26.63 -6.08
CA ARG A 217 -17.27 27.83 -5.78
C ARG A 217 -16.87 28.63 -7.02
N SER A 218 -16.80 27.99 -8.19
CA SER A 218 -16.52 28.71 -9.46
C SER A 218 -17.76 29.35 -10.07
N GLU A 219 -18.96 28.95 -9.63
CA GLU A 219 -20.25 29.49 -10.09
C GLU A 219 -20.77 30.65 -9.21
N THR A 220 -20.14 30.90 -8.06
CA THR A 220 -20.38 32.04 -7.14
C THR A 220 -19.33 33.12 -7.30
#